data_AF-A0A6L6ZW50-F1
#
_entry.id   AF-A0A6L6ZW50-F1
#
_cell.length_a   1.000
_cell.length_b   1.000
_cell.length_c   1.000
_cell.angle_alpha   90.00
_cell.angle_beta   90.00
_cell.angle_gamma   90.00
#
_symmetry.space_group_name_H-M   'P 1'
#
loop_
_entity.id
_entity.type
_entity.pdbx_description
1 polymer ?
#
loop_
_entity_poly.entity_id
_entity_poly.type
_entity_poly.pdbx_seq_one_letter_code
_entity_poly.pdbx_strand_id
1 'polypeptide(L)' 'MELYLDTSDVVAVKALSRIFPLAGVTTNPSIIAAGKKPL' A
#
# COMPACT_ATOMS: atom_id res chain seq x y z
N MET A 1 14.98 11.45 -1.73
CA MET A 1 14.69 10.04 -1.38
C MET A 1 13.20 9.86 -1.48
N GLU A 2 12.72 8.81 -2.13
CA GLU A 2 11.30 8.52 -2.29
C GLU A 2 10.91 7.36 -1.36
N LEU A 3 9.85 7.53 -0.57
CA LEU A 3 9.36 6.53 0.37
C LEU A 3 8.08 5.88 -0.18
N TYR A 4 8.06 4.55 -0.27
CA TYR A 4 6.92 3.78 -0.73
C TYR A 4 6.43 2.82 0.36
N LEU A 5 5.12 2.54 0.37
CA LEU A 5 4.56 1.41 1.12
C LEU A 5 4.38 0.21 0.21
N ASP A 6 4.78 -0.97 0.64
CA ASP A 6 4.59 -2.21 -0.10
C ASP A 6 3.38 -2.99 0.47
N THR A 7 2.18 -2.63 0.04
CA THR A 7 0.93 -3.16 0.61
C THR A 7 -0.29 -2.99 -0.30
N SER A 8 -1.31 -3.85 -0.14
CA SER A 8 -2.63 -3.73 -0.77
C SER A 8 -3.74 -3.26 0.20
N ASP A 9 -3.38 -3.00 1.46
CA ASP A 9 -4.31 -2.54 2.49
C ASP A 9 -4.60 -1.03 2.36
N VAL A 10 -5.80 -0.74 1.85
CA VAL A 10 -6.28 0.63 1.63
C VAL A 10 -6.48 1.40 2.94
N VAL A 11 -6.88 0.72 4.02
CA VAL A 11 -7.10 1.37 5.32
C VAL A 11 -5.74 1.79 5.91
N ALA A 12 -4.76 0.89 5.88
CA ALA A 12 -3.41 1.18 6.33
C ALA A 12 -2.76 2.31 5.50
N VAL A 13 -2.87 2.27 4.17
CA VAL A 13 -2.34 3.33 3.29
C VAL A 13 -2.98 4.68 3.61
N LYS A 14 -4.30 4.74 3.83
CA LYS A 14 -5.00 5.99 4.18
C LYS A 14 -4.56 6.57 5.52
N ALA A 15 -4.26 5.72 6.50
CA ALA A 15 -3.79 6.15 7.80
C ALA A 15 -2.34 6.65 7.73
N LEU A 16 -1.46 5.87 7.11
CA LEU A 16 -0.02 6.13 7.07
C LEU A 16 0.35 7.28 6.13
N SER A 17 -0.42 7.52 5.06
CA SER A 17 -0.18 8.65 4.15
C SER A 17 -0.35 10.03 4.81
N ARG A 18 -1.03 10.09 5.96
CA ARG A 18 -1.14 11.32 6.77
C ARG A 18 0.06 11.56 7.66
N ILE A 19 0.89 10.54 7.89
CA ILE A 19 2.01 10.56 8.84
C ILE A 19 3.33 10.62 8.08
N PHE A 20 3.46 9.85 7.00
CA PHE A 20 4.69 9.71 6.23
C PHE A 20 4.59 10.49 4.90
N PRO A 21 5.71 11.08 4.42
CA PRO A 21 5.79 11.72 3.10
C PRO A 21 5.92 10.65 2.01
N LEU A 22 4.86 9.86 1.81
CA LEU A 22 4.85 8.76 0.83
C LEU A 22 4.85 9.32 -0.60
N ALA A 23 5.74 8.79 -1.44
CA ALA A 23 5.75 9.01 -2.89
C ALA A 23 4.73 8.13 -3.62
N GLY A 24 4.38 6.98 -3.04
CA GLY A 24 3.39 6.08 -3.59
C GLY A 24 3.26 4.76 -2.84
N VAL A 25 2.63 3.79 -3.51
CA VAL A 25 2.46 2.42 -3.03
C VAL A 25 2.98 1.47 -4.10
N THR A 26 3.77 0.48 -3.70
CA THR A 26 4.13 -0.66 -4.54
C THR A 26 3.28 -1.86 -4.17
N THR A 27 3.00 -2.69 -5.17
CA THR A 27 2.32 -3.96 -4.96
C THR A 27 2.99 -5.03 -5.83
N ASN A 28 2.78 -6.29 -5.46
CA ASN A 28 3.16 -7.44 -6.26
C ASN A 28 2.02 -8.48 -6.22
N PRO A 29 2.02 -9.51 -7.08
CA PRO A 29 0.94 -10.49 -7.14
C PRO A 29 0.62 -11.16 -5.80
N SER A 30 1.62 -11.47 -4.98
CA SER A 30 1.44 -12.09 -3.67
C SER A 30 0.75 -11.13 -2.67
N ILE A 31 1.12 -9.85 -2.67
CA ILE A 31 0.49 -8.81 -1.84
C ILE A 31 -0.97 -8.58 -2.24
N ILE A 32 -1.26 -8.58 -3.54
CA ILE A 32 -2.64 -8.45 -4.04
C ILE A 32 -3.47 -9.67 -3.65
N ALA A 33 -2.94 -10.89 -3.83
CA ALA A 33 -3.64 -12.13 -3.48
C ALA A 33 -3.96 -12.19 -1.97
N ALA A 34 -3.03 -11.75 -1.11
CA ALA A 34 -3.25 -11.67 0.33
C ALA A 34 -4.38 -10.69 0.71
N GLY A 35 -4.61 -9.66 -0.11
CA GLY A 35 -5.70 -8.70 0.07
C GLY A 35 -7.09 -9.25 -0.18
N LYS A 36 -7.21 -10.41 -0.86
CA LYS A 36 -8.46 -11.16 -1.11
C LYS A 36 -9.62 -10.32 -1.69
N LYS A 37 -9.29 -9.25 -2.41
CA LYS A 37 -10.30 -8.41 -3.07
C LYS A 37 -10.70 -9.03 -4.42
N PRO A 38 -12.00 -9.03 -4.77
CA PRO A 38 -12.43 -9.41 -6.10
C PRO A 38 -11.79 -8.50 -7.16
N LEU A 39 -11.53 -9.05 -8.35
CA LEU A 39 -11.15 -8.29 -9.54
C LEU A 39 -12.36 -7.61 -10.18
#